data_AF-A0A1X1RMB3-F1
#
_entry.id   AF-A0A1X1RMB3-F1
#
_cell.length_a   1.000
_cell.length_b   1.000
_cell.length_c   1.000
_cell.angle_alpha   90.00
_cell.angle_beta   90.00
_cell.angle_gamma   90.00
#
_symmetry.space_group_name_H-M   'P 1'
#
loop_
_entity.id
_entity.type
_entity.pdbx_description
1 polymer ?
#
loop_
_entity_poly.entity_id
_entity_poly.type
_entity_poly.pdbx_seq_one_letter_code
_entity_poly.pdbx_strand_id
1 'polypeptide(L)'
;MALAVCLLFDRRSERAIRGLWDRIEDRGVPSLRSHTHGRHVPHVSYAVLRSWDQPAVTAVLADLRDGGPVELSFDGVGLFRRGRTWLVAGVSADFVARQARVVEAVTATGAELHKHYVPGIWLPHCSLAPRAMLAQLPEVVGAVLDVLPLRARLDRAALVNSATGDVCPLPSLP
;
A
#
# COMPACT_ATOMS: atom_id res chain seq x y z
N MET A 1 -11.86 -0.51 12.11
CA MET A 1 -10.41 -0.78 12.23
C MET A 1 -10.03 -1.73 11.12
N ALA A 2 -8.82 -1.65 10.57
CA ALA A 2 -8.37 -2.60 9.54
C ALA A 2 -6.87 -2.85 9.65
N LEU A 3 -6.48 -4.11 9.58
CA LEU A 3 -5.09 -4.56 9.60
C LEU A 3 -4.67 -4.92 8.17
N ALA A 4 -3.60 -4.31 7.68
CA ALA A 4 -3.09 -4.54 6.34
C ALA A 4 -1.81 -5.38 6.38
N VAL A 5 -1.68 -6.35 5.48
CA VAL A 5 -0.41 -7.00 5.16
C VAL A 5 0.24 -6.18 4.06
N CYS A 6 1.29 -5.45 4.41
CA CYS A 6 1.90 -4.45 3.55
C CYS A 6 3.30 -4.86 3.14
N LEU A 7 3.62 -4.66 1.86
CA LEU A 7 4.99 -4.43 1.44
C LEU A 7 5.36 -2.97 1.64
N LEU A 8 6.53 -2.75 2.22
CA LEU A 8 7.10 -1.44 2.49
C LEU A 8 8.29 -1.20 1.57
N PHE A 9 8.46 0.07 1.20
CA PHE A 9 9.52 0.52 0.32
C PHE A 9 10.90 0.47 0.98
N ASP A 10 11.95 0.37 0.18
CA ASP A 10 13.31 0.65 0.64
C ASP A 10 13.47 2.12 1.04
N ARG A 11 14.56 2.48 1.72
CA ARG A 11 14.76 3.84 2.24
C ARG A 11 14.71 4.92 1.14
N ARG A 12 15.24 4.60 -0.05
CA ARG A 12 15.28 5.55 -1.18
C ARG A 12 13.88 5.80 -1.73
N SER A 13 13.15 4.73 -2.03
CA SER A 13 11.80 4.81 -2.61
C SER A 13 10.83 5.40 -1.60
N GLU A 14 10.94 5.04 -0.31
CA GLU A 14 10.12 5.62 0.75
C GLU A 14 10.29 7.15 0.81
N ARG A 15 11.52 7.65 0.73
CA ARG A 15 11.80 9.10 0.70
C ARG A 15 11.19 9.77 -0.52
N ALA A 16 11.25 9.14 -1.69
CA ALA A 16 10.66 9.68 -2.91
C ALA A 16 9.13 9.82 -2.80
N ILE A 17 8.46 8.80 -2.25
CA ILE A 17 7.01 8.84 -2.03
C ILE A 17 6.62 9.87 -0.96
N ARG A 18 7.37 9.95 0.15
CA ARG A 18 7.11 10.98 1.17
C ARG A 18 7.31 12.39 0.61
N GLY A 19 8.34 12.62 -0.18
CA GLY A 19 8.54 13.90 -0.86
C GLY A 19 7.42 14.22 -1.86
N LEU A 20 6.80 13.21 -2.49
CA LEU A 20 5.61 13.40 -3.31
C LEU A 20 4.39 13.78 -2.45
N TRP A 21 4.20 13.16 -1.29
CA TRP A 21 3.16 13.57 -0.35
C TRP A 21 3.33 15.01 0.11
N ASP A 22 4.56 15.40 0.47
CA ASP A 22 4.87 16.77 0.89
C ASP A 22 4.56 17.77 -0.25
N ARG A 23 4.97 17.48 -1.50
CA ARG A 23 4.64 18.32 -2.68
C ARG A 23 3.13 18.45 -2.94
N ILE A 24 2.36 17.40 -2.69
CA ILE A 24 0.89 17.43 -2.83
C ILE A 24 0.28 18.35 -1.77
N GLU A 25 0.80 18.32 -0.53
CA GLU A 25 0.37 19.22 0.55
C GLU A 25 0.77 20.67 0.31
N ASP A 26 1.96 20.93 -0.23
CA ASP A 26 2.40 22.28 -0.62
C ASP A 26 1.49 22.93 -1.67
N ARG A 27 0.79 22.12 -2.47
CA ARG A 27 -0.23 22.55 -3.46
C ARG A 27 -1.64 22.63 -2.86
N GLY A 28 -1.76 22.56 -1.54
CA GLY A 28 -3.03 22.71 -0.82
C GLY A 28 -3.94 21.48 -0.87
N VAL A 29 -3.42 20.30 -1.23
CA VAL A 29 -4.20 19.05 -1.25
C VAL A 29 -3.76 18.16 -0.10
N PRO A 30 -4.65 17.74 0.82
CA PRO A 30 -4.28 16.83 1.90
C PRO A 30 -3.76 15.48 1.37
N SER A 31 -2.60 15.05 1.82
CA SER A 31 -1.99 13.77 1.47
C SER A 31 -2.08 12.77 2.62
N LEU A 32 -1.49 11.58 2.48
CA LEU A 32 -1.30 10.65 3.58
C LEU A 32 -0.29 11.14 4.65
N ARG A 33 0.51 12.17 4.36
CA ARG A 33 1.48 12.73 5.32
C ARG A 33 0.81 13.23 6.58
N SER A 34 -0.22 14.07 6.44
CA SER A 34 -0.97 14.65 7.55
C SER A 34 -2.29 13.93 7.85
N HIS A 35 -2.62 12.84 7.13
CA HIS A 35 -3.89 12.15 7.29
C HIS A 35 -4.02 11.43 8.65
N THR A 36 -5.22 11.51 9.25
CA THR A 36 -5.62 10.85 10.52
C THR A 36 -4.61 11.04 11.65
N HIS A 37 -3.75 10.06 11.90
CA HIS A 37 -2.76 10.05 12.97
C HIS A 37 -1.38 10.55 12.51
N GLY A 38 -1.18 10.89 11.23
CA GLY A 38 0.09 11.38 10.69
C GLY A 38 1.24 10.38 10.71
N ARG A 39 0.94 9.10 10.99
CA ARG A 39 1.91 7.99 11.08
C ARG A 39 1.86 7.04 9.88
N HIS A 40 1.23 7.45 8.78
CA HIS A 40 1.16 6.62 7.58
C HIS A 40 2.56 6.38 7.01
N VAL A 41 2.79 5.15 6.56
CA VAL A 41 4.00 4.74 5.85
C VAL A 41 3.64 4.46 4.39
N PRO A 42 4.44 4.91 3.41
CA PRO A 42 4.28 4.49 2.02
C PRO A 42 4.32 2.96 1.93
N HIS A 43 3.34 2.36 1.24
CA HIS A 43 3.25 0.90 1.11
C HIS A 43 2.40 0.47 -0.09
N VAL A 44 2.49 -0.82 -0.42
CA VAL A 44 1.52 -1.53 -1.25
C VAL A 44 0.93 -2.65 -0.39
N SER A 45 -0.39 -2.71 -0.28
CA SER A 45 -1.08 -3.72 0.53
C SER A 45 -1.37 -4.98 -0.28
N TYR A 46 -0.95 -6.15 0.20
CA TYR A 46 -1.37 -7.45 -0.33
C TYR A 46 -2.77 -7.83 0.16
N ALA A 47 -3.05 -7.60 1.44
CA ALA A 47 -4.33 -7.91 2.05
C ALA A 47 -4.71 -6.82 3.04
N VAL A 48 -6.02 -6.61 3.20
CA VAL A 48 -6.58 -5.78 4.29
C VAL A 48 -7.69 -6.59 4.96
N LEU A 49 -7.56 -6.78 6.26
CA LEU A 49 -8.45 -7.57 7.11
C LEU A 49 -9.40 -6.64 7.88
N ARG A 50 -10.68 -6.99 7.90
CA ARG A 50 -11.74 -6.26 8.62
C ARG A 50 -11.99 -6.82 10.02
N SER A 51 -11.78 -8.13 10.17
CA SER A 51 -11.79 -8.87 11.43
C SER A 51 -10.66 -9.91 11.36
N TRP A 52 -9.93 -10.11 12.46
CA TRP A 52 -8.76 -11.00 12.50
C TRP A 52 -8.42 -11.39 13.93
N ASP A 53 -7.68 -12.49 14.05
CA ASP A 53 -6.90 -12.85 15.24
C ASP A 53 -5.41 -12.57 14.94
N GLN A 54 -4.81 -11.61 15.65
CA GLN A 54 -3.49 -11.08 15.29
C GLN A 54 -2.35 -12.09 15.48
N PRO A 55 -2.25 -12.82 16.61
CA PRO A 55 -1.33 -13.95 16.75
C PRO A 55 -1.42 -14.96 15.61
N ALA A 56 -2.64 -15.41 15.25
CA ALA A 56 -2.83 -16.41 14.20
C ALA A 56 -2.37 -15.90 12.82
N VAL A 57 -2.73 -14.66 12.46
CA VAL A 57 -2.29 -14.01 11.21
C VAL A 57 -0.77 -13.82 11.19
N THR A 58 -0.18 -13.43 12.31
CA THR A 58 1.28 -13.23 12.38
C THR A 58 2.03 -14.56 12.20
N ALA A 59 1.55 -15.63 12.85
CA ALA A 59 2.14 -16.95 12.72
C ALA A 59 2.08 -17.48 11.29
N VAL A 60 0.91 -17.44 10.64
CA VAL A 60 0.77 -17.97 9.26
C VAL A 60 1.62 -17.19 8.26
N LEU A 61 1.78 -15.87 8.45
CA LEU A 61 2.63 -15.05 7.58
C LEU A 61 4.13 -15.31 7.79
N ALA A 62 4.55 -15.64 9.01
CA ALA A 62 5.94 -16.01 9.30
C ALA A 62 6.35 -17.33 8.64
N ASP A 63 5.40 -18.24 8.45
CA ASP A 63 5.62 -19.55 7.80
C ASP A 63 5.61 -19.47 6.26
N LEU A 64 5.19 -18.36 5.67
CA LEU A 64 5.21 -18.19 4.22
C LEU A 64 6.65 -18.06 3.71
N ARG A 65 6.91 -18.76 2.60
CA ARG A 65 8.20 -18.70 1.90
C ARG A 65 8.47 -17.27 1.43
N ASP A 66 9.63 -16.76 1.81
CA ASP A 66 10.15 -15.48 1.33
C ASP A 66 10.24 -15.46 -0.21
N GLY A 67 9.50 -14.56 -0.82
CA GLY A 67 9.56 -14.29 -2.26
C GLY A 67 10.69 -13.33 -2.63
N GLY A 68 11.30 -12.66 -1.65
CA GLY A 68 12.29 -11.63 -1.88
C GLY A 68 11.70 -10.31 -2.40
N PRO A 69 12.56 -9.32 -2.65
CA PRO A 69 12.17 -7.95 -2.99
C PRO A 69 11.32 -7.84 -4.26
N VAL A 70 10.45 -6.82 -4.29
CA VAL A 70 9.61 -6.50 -5.44
C VAL A 70 10.06 -5.16 -6.05
N GLU A 71 10.31 -5.16 -7.35
CA GLU A 71 10.59 -3.94 -8.11
C GLU A 71 9.32 -3.50 -8.85
N LEU A 72 8.90 -2.25 -8.65
CA LEU A 72 7.78 -1.63 -9.33
C LEU A 72 8.24 -0.38 -10.09
N SER A 73 7.69 -0.19 -11.29
CA SER A 73 7.71 1.10 -11.98
C SER A 73 6.31 1.68 -11.87
N PHE A 74 6.19 2.82 -11.18
CA PHE A 74 4.97 3.60 -11.23
C PHE A 74 5.02 4.50 -12.45
N ASP A 75 4.04 4.35 -13.34
CA ASP A 75 3.98 4.98 -14.65
C ASP A 75 2.72 5.86 -14.82
N GLY A 76 1.91 5.98 -13.76
CA GLY A 76 0.69 6.78 -13.81
C GLY A 76 0.09 7.12 -12.45
N VAL A 77 -1.00 7.86 -12.50
CA VAL A 77 -1.84 8.20 -11.35
C VAL A 77 -3.26 7.68 -11.59
N GLY A 78 -3.80 6.99 -10.59
CA GLY A 78 -5.13 6.42 -10.61
C GLY A 78 -6.05 7.15 -9.64
N LEU A 79 -7.36 6.98 -9.86
CA LEU A 79 -8.41 7.55 -9.01
C LEU A 79 -9.39 6.45 -8.60
N PHE A 80 -9.52 6.21 -7.31
CA PHE A 80 -10.64 5.50 -6.73
C PHE A 80 -11.79 6.46 -6.39
N ARG A 81 -12.99 5.90 -6.20
CA ARG A 81 -14.17 6.65 -5.77
C ARG A 81 -13.87 7.52 -4.54
N ARG A 82 -14.50 8.71 -4.51
CA ARG A 82 -14.36 9.72 -3.44
C ARG A 82 -12.98 10.39 -3.37
N GLY A 83 -12.36 10.66 -4.52
CA GLY A 83 -11.16 11.51 -4.56
C GLY A 83 -9.88 10.84 -4.10
N ARG A 84 -9.84 9.50 -4.10
CA ARG A 84 -8.70 8.73 -3.58
C ARG A 84 -7.67 8.52 -4.69
N THR A 85 -6.57 9.26 -4.64
CA THR A 85 -5.51 9.17 -5.65
C THR A 85 -4.41 8.19 -5.22
N TRP A 86 -3.80 7.53 -6.19
CA TRP A 86 -2.77 6.52 -5.97
C TRP A 86 -1.84 6.39 -7.17
N LEU A 87 -0.64 5.86 -6.97
CA LEU A 87 0.32 5.58 -8.03
C LEU A 87 0.05 4.23 -8.70
N VAL A 88 -0.05 4.24 -10.03
CA VAL A 88 -0.32 3.07 -10.86
C VAL A 88 1.00 2.44 -11.29
N ALA A 89 1.14 1.14 -11.05
CA ALA A 89 2.26 0.34 -11.55
C ALA A 89 1.74 -0.84 -12.38
N GLY A 90 2.48 -1.18 -13.44
CA GLY A 90 2.39 -2.51 -14.03
C GLY A 90 2.96 -3.54 -13.03
N VAL A 91 2.36 -4.72 -12.97
CA VAL A 91 2.79 -5.77 -12.03
C VAL A 91 3.05 -7.09 -12.74
N SER A 92 4.03 -7.84 -12.23
CA SER A 92 4.35 -9.17 -12.74
C SER A 92 3.31 -10.20 -12.31
N ALA A 93 3.20 -11.29 -13.08
CA ALA A 93 2.36 -12.43 -12.70
C ALA A 93 2.78 -13.04 -11.35
N ASP A 94 4.09 -13.06 -11.06
CA ASP A 94 4.62 -13.53 -9.78
C ASP A 94 4.14 -12.65 -8.60
N PHE A 95 4.10 -11.33 -8.77
CA PHE A 95 3.59 -10.42 -7.74
C PHE A 95 2.10 -10.67 -7.41
N VAL A 96 1.30 -10.93 -8.45
CA VAL A 96 -0.11 -11.32 -8.29
C VAL A 96 -0.26 -12.69 -7.61
N ALA A 97 0.59 -13.66 -7.97
CA ALA A 97 0.58 -14.98 -7.34
C ALA A 97 1.00 -14.94 -5.86
N ARG A 98 1.95 -14.08 -5.48
CA ARG A 98 2.31 -13.82 -4.07
C ARG A 98 1.13 -13.28 -3.29
N GLN A 99 0.44 -12.29 -3.84
CA GLN A 99 -0.74 -11.72 -3.20
C GLN A 99 -1.82 -12.78 -2.95
N ALA A 100 -2.07 -13.66 -3.93
CA ALA A 100 -3.02 -14.76 -3.76
C ALA A 100 -2.63 -15.72 -2.63
N ARG A 101 -1.34 -16.10 -2.53
CA ARG A 101 -0.82 -16.94 -1.44
C ARG A 101 -0.98 -16.27 -0.07
N VAL A 102 -0.67 -14.98 0.02
CA VAL A 102 -0.87 -14.19 1.25
C VAL A 102 -2.35 -14.18 1.65
N VAL A 103 -3.25 -13.93 0.70
CA VAL A 103 -4.70 -13.93 0.97
C VAL A 103 -5.18 -15.30 1.43
N GLU A 104 -4.78 -16.37 0.75
CA GLU A 104 -5.14 -17.74 1.13
C GLU A 104 -4.70 -18.03 2.57
N ALA A 105 -3.44 -17.74 2.90
CA ALA A 105 -2.88 -17.95 4.23
C ALA A 105 -3.65 -17.20 5.32
N VAL A 106 -3.89 -15.89 5.15
CA VAL A 106 -4.58 -15.09 6.18
C VAL A 106 -6.07 -15.41 6.28
N THR A 107 -6.72 -15.80 5.19
CA THR A 107 -8.15 -16.19 5.24
C THR A 107 -8.33 -17.58 5.86
N ALA A 108 -7.36 -18.48 5.73
CA ALA A 108 -7.35 -19.78 6.40
C ALA A 108 -7.34 -19.67 7.94
N THR A 109 -6.91 -18.53 8.50
CA THR A 109 -7.00 -18.27 9.95
C THR A 109 -8.40 -17.80 10.38
N GLY A 110 -9.38 -17.76 9.47
CA GLY A 110 -10.72 -17.22 9.72
C GLY A 110 -10.81 -15.69 9.62
N ALA A 111 -9.75 -15.00 9.17
CA ALA A 111 -9.79 -13.55 9.03
C ALA A 111 -10.75 -13.11 7.89
N GLU A 112 -11.47 -12.01 8.12
CA GLU A 112 -12.39 -11.46 7.12
C GLU A 112 -11.65 -10.50 6.19
N LEU A 113 -11.40 -10.93 4.95
CA LEU A 113 -10.77 -10.11 3.93
C LEU A 113 -11.68 -8.95 3.48
N HIS A 114 -11.07 -7.79 3.23
CA HIS A 114 -11.74 -6.67 2.59
C HIS A 114 -11.94 -6.93 1.09
N LYS A 115 -13.17 -6.72 0.59
CA LYS A 115 -13.59 -7.05 -0.80
C LYS A 115 -12.68 -6.54 -1.94
N HIS A 116 -11.96 -5.43 -1.73
CA HIS A 116 -11.03 -4.85 -2.71
C HIS A 116 -9.66 -5.55 -2.77
N TYR A 117 -9.40 -6.51 -1.88
CA TYR A 117 -8.17 -7.29 -1.84
C TYR A 117 -8.40 -8.75 -2.21
N VAL A 118 -9.62 -9.10 -2.65
CA VAL A 118 -9.91 -10.43 -3.21
C VAL A 118 -9.10 -10.61 -4.49
N PRO A 119 -8.40 -11.75 -4.68
CA PRO A 119 -7.70 -12.07 -5.92
C PRO A 119 -8.61 -11.91 -7.15
N GLY A 120 -8.08 -11.32 -8.22
CA GLY A 120 -8.86 -10.96 -9.42
C GLY A 120 -9.64 -9.65 -9.34
N ILE A 121 -9.89 -9.11 -8.13
CA ILE A 121 -10.45 -7.76 -7.90
C ILE A 121 -9.35 -6.77 -7.48
N TRP A 122 -8.30 -7.28 -6.81
CA TRP A 122 -7.22 -6.49 -6.26
C TRP A 122 -6.52 -5.62 -7.30
N LEU A 123 -6.36 -4.34 -6.96
CA LEU A 123 -5.56 -3.38 -7.70
C LEU A 123 -4.36 -2.98 -6.83
N PRO A 124 -3.12 -3.35 -7.21
CA PRO A 124 -1.93 -2.98 -6.47
C PRO A 124 -1.73 -1.46 -6.54
N HIS A 125 -1.63 -0.80 -5.38
CA HIS A 125 -1.59 0.65 -5.33
C HIS A 125 -0.74 1.18 -4.17
N CYS A 126 -0.09 2.32 -4.41
CA CYS A 126 0.49 3.16 -3.36
C CYS A 126 -0.31 4.46 -3.26
N SER A 127 -1.01 4.67 -2.15
CA SER A 127 -1.91 5.81 -1.97
C SER A 127 -1.17 7.16 -1.85
N LEU A 128 -1.81 8.22 -2.33
CA LEU A 128 -1.29 9.60 -2.33
C LEU A 128 -2.18 10.54 -1.51
N ALA A 129 -3.34 10.93 -2.07
CA ALA A 129 -4.31 11.77 -1.40
C ALA A 129 -5.57 10.95 -1.08
N PRO A 130 -5.99 10.86 0.19
CA PRO A 130 -7.12 10.04 0.58
C PRO A 130 -8.47 10.68 0.19
N ARG A 131 -8.53 12.00 -0.03
CA ARG A 131 -9.78 12.76 -0.27
C ARG A 131 -9.53 14.06 -1.06
N ALA A 132 -8.97 13.98 -2.25
CA ALA A 132 -8.85 15.14 -3.14
C ALA A 132 -10.22 15.55 -3.71
N MET A 133 -10.54 16.83 -3.70
CA MET A 133 -11.71 17.37 -4.41
C MET A 133 -11.46 17.34 -5.93
N LEU A 134 -12.53 17.36 -6.73
CA LEU A 134 -12.41 17.34 -8.20
C LEU A 134 -11.53 18.49 -8.72
N ALA A 135 -11.71 19.70 -8.20
CA ALA A 135 -10.91 20.88 -8.56
C ALA A 135 -9.42 20.77 -8.16
N GLN A 136 -9.08 19.87 -7.23
CA GLN A 136 -7.72 19.63 -6.75
C GLN A 136 -7.00 18.53 -7.54
N LEU A 137 -7.70 17.76 -8.38
CA LEU A 137 -7.08 16.66 -9.12
C LEU A 137 -5.93 17.11 -10.04
N PRO A 138 -6.00 18.24 -10.76
CA PRO A 138 -4.88 18.72 -11.59
C PRO A 138 -3.59 18.92 -10.78
N GLU A 139 -3.68 19.41 -9.54
CA GLU A 139 -2.52 19.63 -8.68
C GLU A 139 -1.82 18.33 -8.30
N VAL A 140 -2.60 17.31 -7.96
CA VAL A 140 -2.10 15.97 -7.65
C VAL A 140 -1.47 15.33 -8.89
N VAL A 141 -2.16 15.40 -10.04
CA VAL A 141 -1.70 14.82 -11.30
C VAL A 141 -0.38 15.48 -11.72
N GLY A 142 -0.30 16.81 -11.68
CA GLY A 142 0.95 17.53 -11.98
C GLY A 142 2.09 17.07 -11.08
N ALA A 143 1.86 16.91 -9.77
CA ALA A 143 2.90 16.54 -8.81
C ALA A 143 3.45 15.14 -9.06
N VAL A 144 2.59 14.25 -9.55
CA VAL A 144 2.97 12.89 -9.96
C VAL A 144 3.72 12.93 -11.29
N LEU A 145 3.22 13.62 -12.32
CA LEU A 145 3.86 13.69 -13.63
C LEU A 145 5.30 14.20 -13.57
N ASP A 146 5.62 15.11 -12.64
CA ASP A 146 6.97 15.64 -12.40
C ASP A 146 7.99 14.56 -11.97
N VAL A 147 7.53 13.38 -11.52
CA VAL A 147 8.40 12.30 -11.01
C VAL A 147 8.21 10.95 -11.69
N LEU A 148 7.35 10.85 -12.70
CA LEU A 148 7.19 9.60 -13.46
C LEU A 148 8.28 9.45 -14.53
N PRO A 149 8.74 8.21 -14.81
CA PRO A 149 8.43 6.98 -14.07
C PRO A 149 9.13 6.95 -12.71
N LEU A 150 8.39 6.60 -11.65
CA LEU A 150 8.96 6.44 -10.32
C LEU A 150 9.30 4.95 -10.12
N ARG A 151 10.58 4.62 -10.27
CA ARG A 151 11.10 3.28 -9.97
C ARG A 151 11.24 3.11 -8.47
N ALA A 152 10.64 2.05 -7.95
CA ALA A 152 10.57 1.78 -6.53
C ALA A 152 10.87 0.32 -6.21
N ARG A 153 11.58 0.12 -5.11
CA ARG A 153 11.87 -1.20 -4.54
C ARG A 153 11.10 -1.36 -3.24
N LEU A 154 10.46 -2.52 -3.06
CA LEU A 154 9.86 -2.95 -1.81
C LEU A 154 10.66 -4.13 -1.25
N ASP A 155 11.31 -3.92 -0.12
CA ASP A 155 12.27 -4.85 0.48
C ASP A 155 11.96 -5.21 1.94
N ARG A 156 10.85 -4.70 2.46
CA ARG A 156 10.35 -5.00 3.80
C ARG A 156 8.86 -5.34 3.75
N ALA A 157 8.38 -6.07 4.75
CA ALA A 157 6.96 -6.33 4.93
C ALA A 157 6.56 -6.06 6.39
N ALA A 158 5.30 -5.69 6.60
CA ALA A 158 4.76 -5.42 7.92
C ALA A 158 3.25 -5.60 7.97
N LEU A 159 2.74 -5.91 9.15
CA LEU A 159 1.36 -5.69 9.51
C LEU A 159 1.17 -4.22 9.92
N VAL A 160 0.23 -3.52 9.27
CA VAL A 160 -0.06 -2.10 9.53
C VAL A 160 -1.50 -1.92 9.99
N ASN A 161 -1.70 -1.36 11.18
CA ASN A 161 -3.04 -0.99 11.64
C ASN A 161 -3.39 0.41 11.14
N SER A 162 -4.34 0.51 10.21
CA SER A 162 -4.73 1.78 9.57
C SER A 162 -5.45 2.78 10.48
N ALA A 163 -5.94 2.34 11.65
CA ALA A 163 -6.60 3.23 12.60
C ALA A 163 -5.61 3.88 13.57
N THR A 164 -4.60 3.13 14.01
CA THR A 164 -3.61 3.60 14.98
C THR A 164 -2.34 4.08 14.30
N GLY A 165 -1.94 3.48 13.17
CA GLY A 165 -0.64 3.68 12.55
C GLY A 165 0.45 2.78 13.13
N ASP A 166 0.09 1.78 13.94
CA ASP A 166 1.04 0.81 14.46
C ASP A 166 1.56 -0.09 13.33
N VAL A 167 2.86 -0.33 13.33
CA VAL A 167 3.57 -1.13 12.32
C VAL A 167 4.31 -2.25 13.04
N CYS A 168 3.94 -3.49 12.72
CA CYS A 168 4.61 -4.70 13.22
C CYS A 168 5.38 -5.36 12.06
N PRO A 169 6.72 -5.28 12.01
CA PRO A 169 7.52 -5.87 10.95
C PRO A 169 7.30 -7.38 10.83
N LEU A 170 7.30 -7.89 9.59
CA LEU A 170 7.33 -9.33 9.30
C LEU A 170 8.77 -9.77 9.04
N PRO A 171 9.13 -11.02 9.41
CA PRO A 171 10.49 -11.53 9.24
C PRO A 171 10.85 -11.87 7.78
N SER A 172 9.85 -12.09 6.93
CA SER A 172 9.99 -12.45 5.51
C SER A 172 9.19 -11.51 4.60
N LEU A 173 9.44 -11.56 3.28
CA LEU A 173 8.60 -10.92 2.27
C LEU A 173 7.65 -11.97 1.66
N PRO A 174 6.46 -12.17 2.25
CA PRO A 174 5.54 -13.21 1.82
C PRO A 174 4.95 -12.96 0.42
#